data_AF-A0A357YTK4-F1
#
_entry.id   AF-A0A357YTK4-F1
#
_cell.length_a   1.000
_cell.length_b   1.000
_cell.length_c   1.000
_cell.angle_alpha   90.00
_cell.angle_beta   90.00
_cell.angle_gamma   90.00
#
_symmetry.space_group_name_H-M   'P 1'
#
loop_
_entity.id
_entity.type
_entity.pdbx_description
1 polymer ?
#
loop_
_entity_poly.entity_id
_entity_poly.type
_entity_poly.pdbx_seq_one_letter_code
_entity_poly.pdbx_strand_id
1 'polypeptide(L)'
;MTSESSTLQKGIISVRQLLADPDLAIPEYQRPYKWTSRHVGQLFSDIAIFKDKTSYRLGTIVFHLDDHQKKNIVDGQQRTITLMLAVHALIRLCRDRLERNDLKEQLDELEKKMATLSFESDISKVNIHANYLEIARIIDRADFDEEQINFLLNRCEVVTFTLTDISEAFQFFDSQNARGRDLEPHDLLKAFHLREFSINEDHLKSGTVSKWENSETAELSTLFAQYLYRIRNWTKGESARFFGKEDTDLFKGVNIETISNYPYIEHLRLAHHFVDHYNGGYERKIDGHTMAFPFYLDQIIINGRRFFEMTDHYLGEVGWAVDTDTLQKRIGGANLNGFAQRIFEAITSYEGMNRTGDRYVRVIFDCLLIYYIDKFGFAEISRAIEKIFIWAYSLRLQMQVLQLASMDNYALENNLFKLLKDATRPSDFLGYPLPVVTQNRSSKTEVIEALFTDMRYYEQSH
;
A
#
# COMPACT_ATOMS: atom_id res chain seq x y z
N MET A 1 -25.34 4.83 28.62
CA MET A 1 -24.80 3.46 28.66
C MET A 1 -23.30 3.57 28.79
N THR A 2 -22.77 3.16 29.94
CA THR A 2 -21.35 3.18 30.25
C THR A 2 -20.63 2.19 29.35
N SER A 3 -19.67 2.68 28.56
CA SER A 3 -18.74 1.87 27.78
C SER A 3 -17.96 0.96 28.73
N GLU A 4 -18.17 -0.35 28.66
CA GLU A 4 -17.24 -1.31 29.23
C GLU A 4 -15.89 -1.08 28.57
N SER A 5 -14.93 -0.58 29.35
CA SER A 5 -13.53 -0.48 28.97
C SER A 5 -13.09 -1.86 28.50
N SER A 6 -12.62 -1.97 27.26
CA SER A 6 -11.85 -3.10 26.80
C SER A 6 -10.75 -3.42 27.82
N THR A 7 -10.72 -4.67 28.31
CA THR A 7 -9.69 -5.10 29.24
C THR A 7 -8.45 -5.53 28.47
N LEU A 8 -7.45 -4.65 28.40
CA LEU A 8 -6.12 -4.98 27.91
C LEU A 8 -5.50 -6.05 28.83
N GLN A 9 -5.41 -7.29 28.37
CA GLN A 9 -4.70 -8.34 29.10
C GLN A 9 -3.24 -8.39 28.65
N LYS A 10 -2.32 -8.17 29.59
CA LYS A 10 -0.88 -8.24 29.35
C LYS A 10 -0.30 -9.51 29.95
N GLY A 11 0.50 -10.22 29.18
CA GLY A 11 1.20 -11.44 29.62
C GLY A 11 2.65 -11.48 29.18
N ILE A 12 3.39 -12.40 29.78
CA ILE A 12 4.68 -12.88 29.27
C ILE A 12 4.56 -14.39 29.21
N ILE A 13 4.75 -14.97 28.04
CA ILE A 13 4.61 -16.41 27.81
C ILE A 13 5.81 -16.94 27.03
N SER A 14 6.15 -18.21 27.25
CA SER A 14 7.21 -18.88 26.49
C SER A 14 6.76 -19.21 25.06
N VAL A 15 7.72 -19.50 24.17
CA VAL A 15 7.42 -20.00 22.82
C VAL A 15 6.55 -21.25 22.88
N ARG A 16 6.84 -22.19 23.79
CA ARG A 16 5.99 -23.39 23.98
C ARG A 16 4.56 -23.03 24.33
N GLN A 17 4.34 -22.11 25.27
CA GLN A 17 2.99 -21.68 25.66
C GLN A 17 2.25 -20.97 24.52
N LEU A 18 2.94 -20.12 23.78
CA LEU A 18 2.39 -19.43 22.61
C LEU A 18 1.90 -20.43 21.55
N LEU A 19 2.75 -21.40 21.19
CA LEU A 19 2.47 -22.34 20.11
C LEU A 19 1.55 -23.49 20.50
N ALA A 20 1.38 -23.74 21.81
CA ALA A 20 0.43 -24.71 22.34
C ALA A 20 -1.01 -24.16 22.47
N ASP A 21 -1.23 -22.88 22.15
CA ASP A 21 -2.55 -22.25 22.20
C ASP A 21 -3.39 -22.66 20.96
N PRO A 22 -4.46 -23.48 21.12
CA PRO A 22 -5.27 -23.95 20.00
C PRO A 22 -6.15 -22.86 19.38
N ASP A 23 -6.28 -21.70 20.05
CA ASP A 23 -7.06 -20.58 19.59
C ASP A 23 -6.23 -19.54 18.84
N LEU A 24 -4.92 -19.75 18.73
CA LEU A 24 -4.03 -18.94 17.91
C LEU A 24 -4.44 -19.02 16.42
N ALA A 25 -4.69 -17.86 15.82
CA ALA A 25 -5.09 -17.75 14.42
C ALA A 25 -4.28 -16.68 13.68
N ILE A 26 -3.96 -16.96 12.41
CA ILE A 26 -3.45 -15.95 11.47
C ILE A 26 -4.64 -15.50 10.63
N PRO A 27 -5.18 -14.30 10.88
CA PRO A 27 -6.37 -13.84 10.17
C PRO A 27 -6.06 -13.49 8.70
N GLU A 28 -7.05 -13.59 7.83
CA GLU A 28 -6.89 -13.42 6.37
C GLU A 28 -6.45 -12.02 5.95
N TYR A 29 -6.72 -10.99 6.77
CA TYR A 29 -6.29 -9.61 6.51
C TYR A 29 -4.79 -9.37 6.79
N GLN A 30 -4.07 -10.36 7.32
CA GLN A 30 -2.64 -10.27 7.56
C GLN A 30 -1.84 -10.51 6.29
N ARG A 31 -0.66 -9.88 6.25
CA ARG A 31 0.20 -9.94 5.07
C ARG A 31 0.82 -11.32 4.85
N PRO A 32 1.21 -11.66 3.60
CA PRO A 32 1.99 -12.84 3.30
C PRO A 32 3.27 -12.95 4.15
N TYR A 33 3.80 -14.16 4.30
CA TYR A 33 5.06 -14.40 5.00
C TYR A 33 6.24 -13.94 4.11
N LYS A 34 6.91 -12.86 4.53
CA LYS A 34 7.96 -12.15 3.79
C LYS A 34 9.35 -12.26 4.46
N TRP A 35 9.45 -12.89 5.63
CA TRP A 35 10.76 -13.17 6.22
C TRP A 35 11.59 -14.06 5.29
N THR A 36 12.87 -13.73 5.17
CA THR A 36 13.87 -14.44 4.35
C THR A 36 14.84 -15.22 5.23
N SER A 37 15.67 -16.08 4.63
CA SER A 37 16.65 -16.90 5.37
C SER A 37 17.63 -16.07 6.21
N ARG A 38 17.85 -14.80 5.84
CA ARG A 38 18.62 -13.85 6.65
C ARG A 38 17.97 -13.59 8.01
N HIS A 39 16.65 -13.41 8.04
CA HIS A 39 15.89 -13.17 9.28
C HIS A 39 15.90 -14.43 10.16
N VAL A 40 15.78 -15.61 9.54
CA VAL A 40 15.93 -16.90 10.24
C VAL A 40 17.31 -17.02 10.87
N GLY A 41 18.38 -16.78 10.09
CA GLY A 41 19.75 -16.84 10.59
C GLY A 41 19.98 -15.88 11.76
N GLN A 42 19.42 -14.67 11.70
CA GLN A 42 19.48 -13.71 12.80
C GLN A 42 18.76 -14.22 14.06
N LEU A 43 17.54 -14.75 13.92
CA LEU A 43 16.79 -15.31 15.05
C LEU A 43 17.56 -16.43 15.77
N PHE A 44 18.11 -17.38 15.01
CA PHE A 44 18.87 -18.50 15.59
C PHE A 44 20.23 -18.07 16.13
N SER A 45 20.89 -17.09 15.50
CA SER A 45 22.10 -16.47 16.04
C SER A 45 21.84 -15.84 17.40
N ASP A 46 20.74 -15.10 17.55
CA ASP A 46 20.37 -14.49 18.83
C ASP A 46 20.10 -15.57 19.89
N ILE A 47 19.36 -16.63 19.55
CA ILE A 47 19.11 -17.77 20.44
C ILE A 47 20.42 -18.39 20.94
N ALA A 48 21.39 -18.59 20.04
CA ALA A 48 22.70 -19.13 20.41
C ALA A 48 23.49 -18.17 21.32
N ILE A 49 23.46 -16.86 21.05
CA ILE A 49 24.15 -15.84 21.84
C ILE A 49 23.56 -15.72 23.26
N PHE A 50 22.24 -15.83 23.39
CA PHE A 50 21.54 -15.59 24.65
C PHE A 50 21.24 -16.87 25.44
N LYS A 51 21.66 -18.06 25.00
CA LYS A 51 21.29 -19.34 25.62
C LYS A 51 21.63 -19.45 27.11
N ASP A 52 22.72 -18.79 27.53
CA ASP A 52 23.19 -18.76 28.92
C ASP A 52 22.42 -17.77 29.82
N LYS A 53 21.52 -16.97 29.25
CA LYS A 53 20.68 -16.04 30.01
C LYS A 53 19.48 -16.75 30.62
N THR A 54 18.87 -16.13 31.64
CA THR A 54 17.67 -16.67 32.29
C THR A 54 16.50 -16.77 31.32
N SER A 55 16.33 -15.76 30.46
CA SER A 55 15.39 -15.80 29.34
C SER A 55 15.72 -14.75 28.28
N TYR A 56 15.22 -14.93 27.06
CA TYR A 56 15.38 -14.00 25.93
C TYR A 56 14.03 -13.52 25.41
N ARG A 57 13.89 -12.21 25.20
CA ARG A 57 12.62 -11.59 24.78
C ARG A 57 12.61 -11.43 23.28
N LEU A 58 11.79 -12.23 22.60
CA LEU A 58 11.62 -12.23 21.14
C LEU A 58 10.77 -11.04 20.64
N GLY A 59 10.28 -10.22 21.57
CA GLY A 59 9.50 -9.00 21.35
C GLY A 59 8.03 -9.16 21.75
N THR A 60 7.17 -8.34 21.14
CA THR A 60 5.74 -8.23 21.44
C THR A 60 4.88 -9.00 20.45
N ILE A 61 3.77 -9.57 20.92
CA ILE A 61 2.69 -10.11 20.09
C ILE A 61 1.39 -9.44 20.53
N VAL A 62 0.64 -8.93 19.57
CA VAL A 62 -0.67 -8.30 19.82
C VAL A 62 -1.74 -9.22 19.24
N PHE A 63 -2.71 -9.56 20.07
CA PHE A 63 -3.86 -10.39 19.73
C PHE A 63 -5.15 -9.58 19.74
N HIS A 64 -5.99 -9.85 18.75
CA HIS A 64 -7.41 -9.53 18.78
C HIS A 64 -8.19 -10.81 19.11
N LEU A 65 -8.92 -10.80 20.22
CA LEU A 65 -9.82 -11.87 20.61
C LEU A 65 -11.18 -11.63 19.94
N ASP A 66 -11.52 -12.44 18.95
CA ASP A 66 -12.81 -12.29 18.27
C ASP A 66 -13.99 -12.89 19.06
N ASP A 67 -15.20 -12.72 18.53
CA ASP A 67 -16.44 -13.22 19.12
C ASP A 67 -16.47 -14.75 19.30
N HIS A 68 -15.64 -15.47 18.55
CA HIS A 68 -15.48 -16.92 18.63
C HIS A 68 -14.33 -17.34 19.56
N GLN A 69 -13.79 -16.40 20.34
CA GLN A 69 -12.64 -16.60 21.24
C GLN A 69 -11.36 -17.00 20.52
N LYS A 70 -11.24 -16.77 19.21
CA LYS A 70 -9.98 -16.96 18.49
C LYS A 70 -9.05 -15.78 18.73
N LYS A 71 -7.78 -16.08 18.99
CA LYS A 71 -6.69 -15.11 19.17
C LYS A 71 -6.03 -14.83 17.85
N ASN A 72 -6.61 -13.87 17.13
CA ASN A 72 -6.10 -13.41 15.85
C ASN A 72 -4.83 -12.57 16.05
N ILE A 73 -3.73 -12.97 15.42
CA ILE A 73 -2.47 -12.22 15.49
C ILE A 73 -2.60 -10.91 14.71
N VAL A 74 -2.52 -9.78 15.40
CA VAL A 74 -2.47 -8.42 14.83
C VAL A 74 -1.01 -7.98 14.59
N ASP A 75 -0.11 -8.32 15.51
CA ASP A 75 1.33 -8.04 15.40
C ASP A 75 2.18 -9.26 15.81
N GLY A 76 3.35 -9.42 15.21
CA GLY A 76 4.26 -10.53 15.49
C GLY A 76 4.03 -11.79 14.65
N GLN A 77 3.18 -11.70 13.62
CA GLN A 77 2.83 -12.78 12.70
C GLN A 77 4.06 -13.47 12.10
N GLN A 78 4.99 -12.71 11.51
CA GLN A 78 6.16 -13.25 10.81
C GLN A 78 7.05 -14.08 11.75
N ARG A 79 7.33 -13.56 12.95
CA ARG A 79 8.08 -14.27 14.00
C ARG A 79 7.37 -15.55 14.42
N THR A 80 6.07 -15.47 14.65
CA THR A 80 5.27 -16.61 15.11
C THR A 80 5.29 -17.74 14.09
N ILE A 81 5.13 -17.42 12.80
CA ILE A 81 5.26 -18.40 11.71
C ILE A 81 6.65 -19.04 11.72
N THR A 82 7.74 -18.24 11.82
CA THR A 82 9.10 -18.79 11.86
C THR A 82 9.34 -19.72 13.06
N LEU A 83 8.80 -19.39 14.23
CA LEU A 83 8.87 -20.25 15.42
C LEU A 83 8.10 -21.55 15.22
N MET A 84 6.93 -21.51 14.57
CA MET A 84 6.16 -22.71 14.20
C MET A 84 6.95 -23.60 13.23
N LEU A 85 7.60 -23.01 12.22
CA LEU A 85 8.48 -23.75 11.31
C LEU A 85 9.65 -24.41 12.04
N ALA A 86 10.23 -23.72 13.03
CA ALA A 86 11.30 -24.25 13.85
C ALA A 86 10.85 -25.44 14.69
N VAL A 87 9.72 -25.32 15.39
CA VAL A 87 9.14 -26.44 16.16
C VAL A 87 8.78 -27.61 15.26
N HIS A 88 8.21 -27.36 14.08
CA HIS A 88 7.92 -28.41 13.11
C HIS A 88 9.19 -29.15 12.64
N ALA A 89 10.28 -28.43 12.40
CA ALA A 89 11.57 -29.03 12.06
C ALA A 89 12.15 -29.84 13.23
N LEU A 90 12.03 -29.35 14.47
CA LEU A 90 12.48 -30.08 15.67
C LEU A 90 11.72 -31.39 15.87
N ILE A 91 10.39 -31.37 15.72
CA ILE A 91 9.54 -32.57 15.78
C ILE A 91 10.00 -33.58 14.73
N ARG A 92 10.24 -33.12 13.48
CA ARG A 92 10.54 -34.01 12.36
C ARG A 92 11.98 -34.53 12.33
N LEU A 93 12.96 -33.75 12.77
CA LEU A 93 14.39 -34.06 12.59
C LEU A 93 15.09 -34.49 13.89
N CYS A 94 14.67 -33.97 15.04
CA CYS A 94 15.38 -34.17 16.31
C CYS A 94 14.64 -35.08 17.29
N ARG A 95 13.31 -35.10 17.29
CA ARG A 95 12.48 -35.79 18.30
C ARG A 95 13.02 -37.16 18.72
N ASP A 96 13.28 -38.04 17.75
CA ASP A 96 13.71 -39.42 18.04
C ASP A 96 15.19 -39.52 18.45
N ARG A 97 15.99 -38.48 18.17
CA ARG A 97 17.41 -38.39 18.52
C ARG A 97 17.67 -37.80 19.91
N LEU A 98 16.65 -37.19 20.54
CA LEU A 98 16.79 -36.57 21.87
C LEU A 98 17.05 -37.62 22.96
N GLU A 99 17.89 -37.31 23.93
CA GLU A 99 18.08 -38.04 25.17
C GLU A 99 17.11 -37.56 26.26
N ARG A 100 16.78 -36.27 26.29
CA ARG A 100 15.83 -35.69 27.26
C ARG A 100 14.37 -36.03 26.96
N ASN A 101 13.78 -36.84 27.83
CA ASN A 101 12.36 -37.21 27.75
C ASN A 101 11.41 -36.03 27.94
N ASP A 102 11.76 -35.05 28.78
CA ASP A 102 10.92 -33.87 29.00
C ASP A 102 10.76 -33.02 27.73
N LEU A 103 11.79 -32.94 26.90
CA LEU A 103 11.72 -32.24 25.61
C LEU A 103 10.91 -33.03 24.57
N LYS A 104 11.01 -34.37 24.56
CA LYS A 104 10.18 -35.22 23.69
C LYS A 104 8.69 -35.03 23.99
N GLU A 105 8.32 -35.07 25.28
CA GLU A 105 6.93 -34.87 25.70
C GLU A 105 6.40 -33.48 25.32
N GLN A 106 7.23 -32.43 25.44
CA GLN A 106 6.88 -31.07 25.02
C GLN A 106 6.68 -30.96 23.50
N LEU A 107 7.52 -31.61 22.70
CA LEU A 107 7.37 -31.64 21.25
C LEU A 107 6.12 -32.42 20.82
N ASP A 108 5.80 -33.53 21.51
CA ASP A 108 4.57 -34.31 21.28
C ASP A 108 3.30 -33.53 21.64
N GLU A 109 3.35 -32.72 22.71
CA GLU A 109 2.26 -31.81 23.06
C GLU A 109 2.05 -30.76 21.96
N LEU A 110 3.14 -30.15 21.49
CA LEU A 110 3.09 -29.15 20.44
C LEU A 110 2.62 -29.72 19.11
N GLU A 111 3.04 -30.93 18.73
CA GLU A 111 2.56 -31.58 17.50
C GLU A 111 1.03 -31.73 17.47
N LYS A 112 0.41 -32.00 18.63
CA LYS A 112 -1.05 -32.18 18.77
C LYS A 112 -1.82 -30.88 18.86
N LYS A 113 -1.26 -29.85 19.49
CA LYS A 113 -1.97 -28.59 19.80
C LYS A 113 -1.69 -27.46 18.84
N MET A 114 -0.51 -27.43 18.22
CA MET A 114 -0.09 -26.34 17.36
C MET A 114 -1.01 -26.23 16.15
N ALA A 115 -1.50 -25.03 15.88
CA ALA A 115 -2.40 -24.77 14.78
C ALA A 115 -1.76 -25.15 13.43
N THR A 116 -2.50 -25.88 12.59
CA THR A 116 -2.10 -26.12 11.21
C THR A 116 -2.32 -24.85 10.39
N LEU A 117 -1.24 -24.31 9.83
CA LEU A 117 -1.32 -23.12 8.98
C LEU A 117 -1.50 -23.51 7.51
N SER A 118 -2.47 -22.87 6.85
CA SER A 118 -2.60 -22.87 5.40
C SER A 118 -2.12 -21.54 4.84
N PHE A 119 -1.40 -21.58 3.71
CA PHE A 119 -0.89 -20.38 3.06
C PHE A 119 -1.23 -20.39 1.58
N GLU A 120 -2.10 -19.47 1.16
CA GLU A 120 -2.55 -19.38 -0.23
C GLU A 120 -1.54 -18.64 -1.12
N SER A 121 -0.89 -17.61 -0.57
CA SER A 121 0.03 -16.75 -1.31
C SER A 121 1.31 -17.47 -1.74
N ASP A 122 1.70 -17.34 -3.01
CA ASP A 122 2.87 -18.01 -3.57
C ASP A 122 4.19 -17.52 -2.95
N ILE A 123 4.30 -16.23 -2.61
CA ILE A 123 5.48 -15.71 -1.91
C ILE A 123 5.63 -16.34 -0.52
N SER A 124 4.51 -16.55 0.19
CA SER A 124 4.51 -17.26 1.48
C SER A 124 5.02 -18.69 1.29
N LYS A 125 4.51 -19.43 0.31
CA LYS A 125 4.93 -20.83 0.05
C LYS A 125 6.43 -20.90 -0.24
N VAL A 126 6.94 -20.03 -1.10
CA VAL A 126 8.38 -19.96 -1.44
C VAL A 126 9.22 -19.65 -0.20
N ASN A 127 8.86 -18.60 0.55
CA ASN A 127 9.61 -18.20 1.72
C ASN A 127 9.53 -19.21 2.87
N ILE A 128 8.38 -19.84 3.08
CA ILE A 128 8.21 -20.91 4.07
C ILE A 128 9.12 -22.08 3.74
N HIS A 129 9.13 -22.51 2.47
CA HIS A 129 9.97 -23.62 2.04
C HIS A 129 11.46 -23.29 2.22
N ALA A 130 11.91 -22.13 1.72
CA ALA A 130 13.30 -21.69 1.86
C ALA A 130 13.74 -21.56 3.33
N ASN A 131 12.87 -21.02 4.18
CA ASN A 131 13.16 -20.85 5.59
C ASN A 131 13.11 -22.16 6.37
N TYR A 132 12.19 -23.07 6.06
CA TYR A 132 12.18 -24.41 6.64
C TYR A 132 13.48 -25.15 6.33
N LEU A 133 13.99 -25.08 5.09
CA LEU A 133 15.27 -25.66 4.72
C LEU A 133 16.45 -25.01 5.43
N GLU A 134 16.42 -23.70 5.65
CA GLU A 134 17.45 -23.01 6.44
C GLU A 134 17.43 -23.47 7.91
N ILE A 135 16.24 -23.56 8.51
CA ILE A 135 16.07 -24.03 9.88
C ILE A 135 16.53 -25.48 10.03
N ALA A 136 16.14 -26.37 9.10
CA ALA A 136 16.63 -27.74 9.06
C ALA A 136 18.16 -27.80 9.02
N ARG A 137 18.78 -26.98 8.16
CA ARG A 137 20.25 -26.85 8.07
C ARG A 137 20.91 -26.31 9.33
N ILE A 138 20.21 -25.52 10.15
CA ILE A 138 20.71 -25.05 11.45
C ILE A 138 20.59 -26.15 12.50
N ILE A 139 19.45 -26.84 12.52
CA ILE A 139 19.14 -27.90 13.49
C ILE A 139 20.03 -29.13 13.29
N ASP A 140 20.38 -29.48 12.04
CA ASP A 140 21.28 -30.61 11.75
C ASP A 140 22.77 -30.31 12.04
N ARG A 141 23.13 -29.09 12.46
CA ARG A 141 24.52 -28.76 12.78
C ARG A 141 24.93 -29.41 14.10
N ALA A 142 26.20 -29.79 14.20
CA ALA A 142 26.75 -30.42 15.39
C ALA A 142 26.78 -29.50 16.62
N ASP A 143 26.75 -28.18 16.42
CA ASP A 143 26.70 -27.16 17.47
C ASP A 143 25.28 -26.82 17.91
N PHE A 144 24.24 -27.47 17.36
CA PHE A 144 22.85 -27.32 17.79
C PHE A 144 22.47 -28.42 18.80
N ASP A 145 22.44 -28.05 20.09
CA ASP A 145 22.27 -28.99 21.21
C ASP A 145 20.88 -28.97 21.85
N GLU A 146 20.61 -29.92 22.74
CA GLU A 146 19.34 -30.00 23.48
C GLU A 146 19.12 -28.81 24.42
N GLU A 147 20.19 -28.12 24.83
CA GLU A 147 20.10 -26.93 25.64
C GLU A 147 19.51 -25.77 24.83
N GLN A 148 19.89 -25.61 23.56
CA GLN A 148 19.28 -24.65 22.65
C GLN A 148 17.82 -24.96 22.36
N ILE A 149 17.45 -26.24 22.24
CA ILE A 149 16.04 -26.65 22.09
C ILE A 149 15.24 -26.24 23.34
N ASN A 150 15.75 -26.58 24.52
CA ASN A 150 15.12 -26.19 25.78
C ASN A 150 15.04 -24.67 25.93
N PHE A 151 16.10 -23.95 25.54
CA PHE A 151 16.13 -22.49 25.59
C PHE A 151 15.08 -21.88 24.66
N LEU A 152 14.97 -22.36 23.42
CA LEU A 152 13.95 -21.93 22.47
C LEU A 152 12.53 -22.15 23.02
N LEU A 153 12.22 -23.34 23.53
CA LEU A 153 10.86 -23.67 23.96
C LEU A 153 10.45 -22.99 25.27
N ASN A 154 11.37 -22.94 26.24
CA ASN A 154 11.03 -22.63 27.64
C ASN A 154 11.62 -21.31 28.16
N ARG A 155 12.64 -20.75 27.51
CA ARG A 155 13.31 -19.50 27.96
C ARG A 155 13.27 -18.38 26.93
N CYS A 156 12.93 -18.65 25.68
CA CYS A 156 12.50 -17.62 24.75
C CYS A 156 11.04 -17.27 25.06
N GLU A 157 10.80 -15.98 25.28
CA GLU A 157 9.54 -15.45 25.76
C GLU A 157 9.08 -14.28 24.89
N VAL A 158 7.76 -14.11 24.79
CA VAL A 158 7.11 -12.98 24.12
C VAL A 158 6.24 -12.23 25.11
N VAL A 159 6.17 -10.91 24.93
CA VAL A 159 5.22 -10.06 25.67
C VAL A 159 3.92 -10.04 24.88
N THR A 160 2.82 -10.46 25.50
CA THR A 160 1.52 -10.55 24.83
C THR A 160 0.59 -9.44 25.30
N PHE A 161 -0.19 -8.93 24.35
CA PHE A 161 -1.30 -8.02 24.61
C PHE A 161 -2.54 -8.59 23.92
N THR A 162 -3.60 -8.84 24.68
CA THR A 162 -4.87 -9.30 24.13
C THR A 162 -5.92 -8.21 24.31
N LEU A 163 -6.56 -7.84 23.21
CA LEU A 163 -7.65 -6.87 23.16
C LEU A 163 -8.89 -7.53 22.54
N THR A 164 -10.06 -7.16 23.01
CA THR A 164 -11.35 -7.62 22.46
C THR A 164 -11.86 -6.74 21.33
N ASP A 165 -11.32 -5.52 21.21
CA ASP A 165 -11.64 -4.60 20.13
C ASP A 165 -10.51 -4.58 19.08
N ILE A 166 -10.85 -4.89 17.84
CA ILE A 166 -9.89 -4.94 16.73
C ILE A 166 -9.29 -3.57 16.43
N SER A 167 -10.06 -2.50 16.62
CA SER A 167 -9.62 -1.13 16.35
C SER A 167 -8.54 -0.69 17.33
N GLU A 168 -8.75 -0.96 18.60
CA GLU A 168 -7.74 -0.74 19.63
C GLU A 168 -6.51 -1.62 19.43
N ALA A 169 -6.67 -2.88 18.98
CA ALA A 169 -5.54 -3.75 18.70
C ALA A 169 -4.64 -3.19 17.58
N PHE A 170 -5.25 -2.67 16.51
CA PHE A 170 -4.52 -1.98 15.45
C PHE A 170 -3.92 -0.64 15.95
N GLN A 171 -4.60 0.13 16.79
CA GLN A 171 -4.03 1.37 17.36
C GLN A 171 -2.81 1.06 18.24
N PHE A 172 -2.88 -0.01 19.02
CA PHE A 172 -1.77 -0.49 19.83
C PHE A 172 -0.59 -0.88 18.94
N PHE A 173 -0.85 -1.65 17.86
CA PHE A 173 0.16 -1.98 16.84
C PHE A 173 0.82 -0.74 16.24
N ASP A 174 0.04 0.25 15.79
CA ASP A 174 0.54 1.49 15.20
C ASP A 174 1.47 2.22 16.19
N SER A 175 1.05 2.31 17.46
CA SER A 175 1.81 2.99 18.53
C SER A 175 3.12 2.30 18.89
N GLN A 176 3.18 0.96 18.83
CA GLN A 176 4.40 0.20 19.08
C GLN A 176 5.41 0.36 17.94
N ASN A 177 4.93 0.30 16.69
CA ASN A 177 5.79 0.44 15.52
C ASN A 177 6.30 1.87 15.31
N ALA A 178 5.61 2.88 15.83
CA ALA A 178 6.10 4.27 15.86
C ALA A 178 7.43 4.44 16.64
N ARG A 179 7.83 3.47 17.48
CA ARG A 179 9.11 3.47 18.20
C ARG A 179 10.18 2.56 17.57
N GLY A 180 9.80 1.77 16.56
CA GLY A 180 10.64 0.75 15.91
C GLY A 180 11.01 1.11 14.46
N ARG A 181 11.12 0.10 13.57
CA ARG A 181 11.26 0.35 12.12
C ARG A 181 9.97 1.03 11.64
N ASP A 182 10.10 2.21 11.06
CA ASP A 182 8.97 2.98 10.58
C ASP A 182 8.13 2.18 9.58
N LEU A 183 6.83 2.06 9.85
CA LEU A 183 5.85 1.62 8.85
C LEU A 183 5.77 2.63 7.72
N GLU A 184 5.64 2.14 6.49
CA GLU A 184 5.39 3.01 5.34
C GLU A 184 4.00 3.63 5.47
N PRO A 185 3.76 4.84 4.93
CA PRO A 185 2.45 5.51 5.04
C PRO A 185 1.28 4.65 4.56
N HIS A 186 1.48 3.84 3.52
CA HIS A 186 0.44 2.94 3.00
C HIS A 186 0.12 1.79 3.97
N ASP A 187 1.07 1.31 4.77
CA ASP A 187 0.80 0.31 5.82
C ASP A 187 -0.12 0.90 6.91
N LEU A 188 0.12 2.16 7.29
CA LEU A 188 -0.73 2.88 8.25
C LEU A 188 -2.14 3.10 7.71
N LEU A 189 -2.27 3.45 6.43
CA LEU A 189 -3.56 3.58 5.76
C LEU A 189 -4.30 2.24 5.74
N LYS A 190 -3.63 1.16 5.39
CA LYS A 190 -4.23 -0.19 5.44
C LYS A 190 -4.77 -0.51 6.83
N ALA A 191 -3.96 -0.32 7.87
CA ALA A 191 -4.39 -0.57 9.25
C ALA A 191 -5.62 0.28 9.61
N PHE A 192 -5.61 1.58 9.30
CA PHE A 192 -6.75 2.47 9.54
C PHE A 192 -8.01 2.01 8.80
N HIS A 193 -7.94 1.75 7.50
CA HIS A 193 -9.12 1.37 6.72
C HIS A 193 -9.62 -0.05 7.03
N LEU A 194 -8.77 -0.95 7.54
CA LEU A 194 -9.22 -2.23 8.09
C LEU A 194 -10.10 -2.08 9.33
N ARG A 195 -9.81 -1.07 10.19
CA ARG A 195 -10.64 -0.74 11.36
C ARG A 195 -12.01 -0.18 10.97
N GLU A 196 -12.03 0.59 9.90
CA GLU A 196 -13.23 1.28 9.43
C GLU A 196 -14.15 0.40 8.56
N PHE A 197 -13.85 -0.89 8.41
CA PHE A 197 -14.72 -1.83 7.72
C PHE A 197 -16.02 -2.02 8.51
N SER A 198 -17.15 -2.05 7.80
CA SER A 198 -18.43 -2.37 8.44
C SER A 198 -18.48 -3.83 8.88
N ILE A 199 -19.10 -4.08 10.03
CA ILE A 199 -19.42 -5.44 10.52
C ILE A 199 -20.26 -6.19 9.50
N ASN A 200 -21.18 -5.52 8.80
CA ASN A 200 -22.03 -6.14 7.77
C ASN A 200 -21.23 -6.55 6.52
N GLU A 201 -20.05 -5.95 6.32
CA GLU A 201 -19.17 -6.18 5.17
C GLU A 201 -17.98 -7.09 5.52
N ASP A 202 -17.91 -7.67 6.72
CA ASP A 202 -16.75 -8.48 7.13
C ASP A 202 -16.50 -9.68 6.20
N HIS A 203 -17.57 -10.26 5.65
CA HIS A 203 -17.48 -11.33 4.65
C HIS A 203 -16.79 -10.90 3.33
N LEU A 204 -16.73 -9.60 3.03
CA LEU A 204 -16.06 -9.03 1.85
C LEU A 204 -14.60 -8.64 2.14
N LYS A 205 -14.23 -8.47 3.42
CA LYS A 205 -12.93 -7.93 3.85
C LYS A 205 -11.76 -8.67 3.22
N SER A 206 -11.75 -9.99 3.28
CA SER A 206 -10.69 -10.83 2.73
C SER A 206 -10.54 -10.64 1.21
N GLY A 207 -11.65 -10.74 0.47
CA GLY A 207 -11.66 -10.55 -0.98
C GLY A 207 -11.16 -9.17 -1.39
N THR A 208 -11.59 -8.10 -0.71
CA THR A 208 -11.17 -6.73 -1.01
C THR A 208 -9.70 -6.48 -0.68
N VAL A 209 -9.21 -6.99 0.45
CA VAL A 209 -7.83 -6.73 0.92
C VAL A 209 -6.80 -7.62 0.21
N SER A 210 -7.23 -8.77 -0.33
CA SER A 210 -6.34 -9.70 -1.04
C SER A 210 -5.52 -9.04 -2.15
N LYS A 211 -6.13 -8.13 -2.92
CA LYS A 211 -5.44 -7.41 -4.00
C LYS A 211 -4.35 -6.51 -3.47
N TRP A 212 -4.66 -5.72 -2.43
CA TRP A 212 -3.67 -4.87 -1.77
C TRP A 212 -2.47 -5.68 -1.27
N GLU A 213 -2.72 -6.84 -0.65
CA GLU A 213 -1.67 -7.71 -0.12
C GLU A 213 -0.79 -8.36 -1.19
N ASN A 214 -1.38 -8.59 -2.36
CA ASN A 214 -0.69 -9.13 -3.52
C ASN A 214 0.04 -8.06 -4.35
N SER A 215 -0.27 -6.77 -4.16
CA SER A 215 0.44 -5.66 -4.81
C SER A 215 1.87 -5.51 -4.28
N GLU A 216 2.77 -5.03 -5.13
CA GLU A 216 4.12 -4.75 -4.68
C GLU A 216 4.16 -3.48 -3.80
N THR A 217 4.93 -3.53 -2.71
CA THR A 217 5.12 -2.37 -1.81
C THR A 217 5.64 -1.13 -2.57
N ALA A 218 6.46 -1.34 -3.61
CA ALA A 218 6.97 -0.26 -4.45
C ALA A 218 5.88 0.38 -5.32
N GLU A 219 4.93 -0.40 -5.83
CA GLU A 219 3.79 0.10 -6.61
C GLU A 219 2.86 0.94 -5.73
N LEU A 220 2.50 0.43 -4.55
CA LEU A 220 1.66 1.18 -3.59
C LEU A 220 2.35 2.48 -3.15
N SER A 221 3.63 2.41 -2.80
CA SER A 221 4.42 3.59 -2.42
C SER A 221 4.44 4.62 -3.56
N THR A 222 4.63 4.17 -4.80
CA THR A 222 4.61 5.04 -5.99
C THR A 222 3.23 5.65 -6.23
N LEU A 223 2.16 4.84 -6.19
CA LEU A 223 0.78 5.31 -6.36
C LEU A 223 0.45 6.44 -5.38
N PHE A 224 0.66 6.21 -4.08
CA PHE A 224 0.33 7.19 -3.07
C PHE A 224 1.25 8.41 -3.14
N ALA A 225 2.58 8.21 -3.12
CA ALA A 225 3.51 9.33 -2.98
C ALA A 225 3.72 10.14 -4.26
N GLN A 226 3.69 9.51 -5.44
CA GLN A 226 3.95 10.20 -6.70
C GLN A 226 2.68 10.70 -7.37
N TYR A 227 1.53 10.04 -7.22
CA TYR A 227 0.32 10.40 -7.95
C TYR A 227 -0.79 10.91 -7.02
N LEU A 228 -1.37 10.04 -6.19
CA LEU A 228 -2.56 10.39 -5.42
C LEU A 228 -2.32 11.56 -4.46
N TYR A 229 -1.21 11.54 -3.71
CA TYR A 229 -0.87 12.62 -2.78
C TYR A 229 -0.65 13.95 -3.50
N ARG A 230 0.09 13.92 -4.62
CA ARG A 230 0.38 15.10 -5.44
C ARG A 230 -0.88 15.73 -6.02
N ILE A 231 -1.70 14.92 -6.68
CA ILE A 231 -2.95 15.38 -7.30
C ILE A 231 -3.87 15.96 -6.21
N ARG A 232 -4.06 15.27 -5.08
CA ARG A 232 -4.97 15.72 -4.03
C ARG A 232 -4.51 16.99 -3.32
N ASN A 233 -3.21 17.18 -3.07
CA ASN A 233 -2.72 18.41 -2.45
C ASN A 233 -2.68 19.57 -3.44
N TRP A 234 -2.23 19.36 -4.68
CA TRP A 234 -2.20 20.42 -5.67
C TRP A 234 -3.61 20.91 -6.05
N THR A 235 -4.62 20.05 -6.08
CA THR A 235 -6.03 20.48 -6.27
C THR A 235 -6.56 21.32 -5.10
N LYS A 236 -5.99 21.19 -3.90
CA LYS A 236 -6.26 22.06 -2.74
C LYS A 236 -5.41 23.33 -2.71
N GLY A 237 -4.35 23.40 -3.53
CA GLY A 237 -3.36 24.47 -3.48
C GLY A 237 -2.37 24.31 -2.32
N GLU A 238 -2.14 23.07 -1.87
CA GLU A 238 -1.22 22.70 -0.80
C GLU A 238 0.04 22.02 -1.36
N SER A 239 1.17 22.13 -0.66
CA SER A 239 2.44 21.51 -1.05
C SER A 239 2.33 19.98 -1.06
N ALA A 240 3.01 19.34 -2.00
CA ALA A 240 3.00 17.90 -2.15
C ALA A 240 4.40 17.31 -2.34
N ARG A 241 5.43 17.86 -1.69
CA ARG A 241 6.82 17.45 -1.90
C ARG A 241 7.07 16.00 -1.49
N PHE A 242 6.71 15.67 -0.24
CA PHE A 242 6.97 14.38 0.38
C PHE A 242 5.69 13.86 1.00
N PHE A 243 5.38 12.59 0.74
CA PHE A 243 4.29 11.89 1.42
C PHE A 243 4.87 11.09 2.59
N GLY A 244 4.53 11.49 3.81
CA GLY A 244 4.95 10.85 5.04
C GLY A 244 3.78 10.37 5.90
N LYS A 245 4.09 9.93 7.12
CA LYS A 245 3.09 9.46 8.09
C LYS A 245 2.11 10.55 8.49
N GLU A 246 2.61 11.78 8.65
CA GLU A 246 1.83 12.96 9.02
C GLU A 246 0.81 13.37 7.94
N ASP A 247 1.03 12.91 6.70
CA ASP A 247 0.15 13.20 5.56
C ASP A 247 -0.98 12.17 5.37
N THR A 248 -1.00 11.10 6.16
CA THR A 248 -1.98 10.00 6.00
C THR A 248 -3.42 10.46 6.18
N ASP A 249 -3.65 11.54 6.93
CA ASP A 249 -4.98 12.12 7.13
C ASP A 249 -5.63 12.60 5.83
N LEU A 250 -4.86 12.89 4.78
CA LEU A 250 -5.39 13.22 3.45
C LEU A 250 -6.23 12.09 2.84
N PHE A 251 -5.94 10.86 3.25
CA PHE A 251 -6.58 9.64 2.80
C PHE A 251 -7.55 9.05 3.82
N LYS A 252 -7.74 9.69 4.98
CA LYS A 252 -8.77 9.33 5.96
C LYS A 252 -9.98 10.23 5.73
N GLY A 253 -11.12 9.62 5.44
CA GLY A 253 -12.36 10.33 5.14
C GLY A 253 -13.49 9.91 6.06
N VAL A 254 -14.64 9.62 5.47
CA VAL A 254 -15.87 9.36 6.22
C VAL A 254 -16.23 7.88 6.22
N ASN A 255 -16.79 7.42 7.34
CA ASN A 255 -17.47 6.15 7.41
C ASN A 255 -18.96 6.36 7.11
N ILE A 256 -19.45 5.88 5.96
CA ILE A 256 -20.80 6.16 5.47
C ILE A 256 -21.90 5.64 6.42
N GLU A 257 -21.61 4.60 7.20
CA GLU A 257 -22.56 3.94 8.09
C GLU A 257 -22.65 4.62 9.46
N THR A 258 -21.52 5.03 10.02
CA THR A 258 -21.47 5.60 11.38
C THR A 258 -21.55 7.13 11.40
N ILE A 259 -21.24 7.80 10.28
CA ILE A 259 -21.31 9.25 10.21
C ILE A 259 -22.76 9.74 10.35
N SER A 260 -22.92 10.84 11.10
CA SER A 260 -24.19 11.55 11.20
C SER A 260 -24.74 11.88 9.81
N ASN A 261 -26.06 12.09 9.71
CA ASN A 261 -26.76 12.39 8.46
C ASN A 261 -26.44 13.81 7.95
N TYR A 262 -25.20 14.04 7.54
CA TYR A 262 -24.77 15.29 6.96
C TYR A 262 -25.13 15.32 5.46
N PRO A 263 -25.76 16.40 4.96
CA PRO A 263 -26.21 16.49 3.57
C PRO A 263 -25.10 16.27 2.53
N TYR A 264 -23.87 16.72 2.82
CA TYR A 264 -22.75 16.59 1.87
C TYR A 264 -22.32 15.14 1.61
N ILE A 265 -22.74 14.16 2.43
CA ILE A 265 -22.41 12.73 2.27
C ILE A 265 -23.53 11.95 1.59
N GLU A 266 -24.74 12.53 1.45
CA GLU A 266 -25.91 11.80 0.93
C GLU A 266 -25.64 11.19 -0.45
N HIS A 267 -24.95 11.91 -1.35
CA HIS A 267 -24.61 11.40 -2.67
C HIS A 267 -23.66 10.18 -2.62
N LEU A 268 -22.68 10.17 -1.71
CA LEU A 268 -21.78 9.04 -1.52
C LEU A 268 -22.51 7.84 -0.92
N ARG A 269 -23.42 8.08 0.04
CA ARG A 269 -24.26 7.04 0.64
C ARG A 269 -25.18 6.41 -0.40
N LEU A 270 -25.83 7.23 -1.23
CA LEU A 270 -26.65 6.76 -2.34
C LEU A 270 -25.84 5.91 -3.32
N ALA A 271 -24.67 6.40 -3.75
CA ALA A 271 -23.79 5.65 -4.65
C ALA A 271 -23.34 4.32 -4.02
N HIS A 272 -22.93 4.32 -2.76
CA HIS A 272 -22.48 3.12 -2.05
C HIS A 272 -23.57 2.04 -2.02
N HIS A 273 -24.76 2.38 -1.51
CA HIS A 273 -25.85 1.41 -1.41
C HIS A 273 -26.43 1.01 -2.76
N PHE A 274 -26.48 1.93 -3.74
CA PHE A 274 -26.96 1.62 -5.07
C PHE A 274 -26.05 0.62 -5.79
N VAL A 275 -24.73 0.85 -5.75
CA VAL A 275 -23.75 -0.06 -6.37
C VAL A 275 -23.83 -1.45 -5.76
N ASP A 276 -23.94 -1.55 -4.44
CA ASP A 276 -24.03 -2.86 -3.77
C ASP A 276 -25.36 -3.55 -4.03
N HIS A 277 -26.47 -2.80 -4.02
CA HIS A 277 -27.78 -3.34 -4.39
C HIS A 277 -27.79 -3.85 -5.83
N TYR A 278 -27.24 -3.08 -6.77
CA TYR A 278 -27.13 -3.46 -8.17
C TYR A 278 -26.32 -4.75 -8.33
N ASN A 279 -25.12 -4.82 -7.70
CA ASN A 279 -24.25 -5.98 -7.79
C ASN A 279 -24.81 -7.22 -7.09
N GLY A 280 -25.63 -7.04 -6.05
CA GLY A 280 -26.32 -8.14 -5.35
C GLY A 280 -27.60 -8.62 -6.03
N GLY A 281 -28.09 -7.91 -7.07
CA GLY A 281 -29.33 -8.22 -7.77
C GLY A 281 -29.33 -9.62 -8.41
N TYR A 282 -30.49 -10.28 -8.43
CA TYR A 282 -30.63 -11.62 -9.01
C TYR A 282 -30.25 -11.64 -10.49
N GLU A 283 -30.54 -10.55 -11.20
CA GLU A 283 -30.23 -10.34 -12.61
C GLU A 283 -28.73 -10.48 -12.88
N ARG A 284 -27.85 -10.07 -11.94
CA ARG A 284 -26.40 -10.20 -12.10
C ARG A 284 -25.92 -11.65 -12.11
N LYS A 285 -26.69 -12.57 -11.51
CA LYS A 285 -26.42 -14.02 -11.61
C LYS A 285 -26.76 -14.59 -12.98
N ILE A 286 -27.53 -13.87 -13.79
CA ILE A 286 -27.91 -14.26 -15.15
C ILE A 286 -26.94 -13.67 -16.17
N ASP A 287 -26.70 -12.36 -16.09
CA ASP A 287 -25.90 -11.65 -17.10
C ASP A 287 -24.42 -11.49 -16.73
N GLY A 288 -24.04 -11.71 -15.46
CA GLY A 288 -22.66 -11.64 -14.98
C GLY A 288 -22.08 -10.23 -14.94
N HIS A 289 -22.88 -9.18 -15.18
CA HIS A 289 -22.38 -7.82 -15.17
C HIS A 289 -22.11 -7.34 -13.73
N THR A 290 -21.11 -6.47 -13.59
CA THR A 290 -20.78 -5.81 -12.33
C THR A 290 -20.63 -4.32 -12.55
N MET A 291 -21.00 -3.54 -11.54
CA MET A 291 -20.85 -2.10 -11.50
C MET A 291 -19.73 -1.74 -10.53
N ALA A 292 -18.69 -1.11 -11.06
CA ALA A 292 -17.66 -0.50 -10.23
C ALA A 292 -18.20 0.74 -9.53
N PHE A 293 -17.67 1.04 -8.34
CA PHE A 293 -17.96 2.31 -7.68
C PHE A 293 -17.34 3.46 -8.49
N PRO A 294 -18.07 4.56 -8.72
CA PRO A 294 -17.60 5.67 -9.56
C PRO A 294 -16.65 6.59 -8.78
N PHE A 295 -15.40 6.18 -8.61
CA PHE A 295 -14.36 6.99 -7.97
C PHE A 295 -13.97 8.20 -8.83
N TYR A 296 -13.60 9.31 -8.19
CA TYR A 296 -12.90 10.44 -8.81
C TYR A 296 -11.85 11.01 -7.82
N LEU A 297 -10.73 11.54 -8.32
CA LEU A 297 -9.48 11.68 -7.55
C LEU A 297 -9.54 12.69 -6.40
N ASP A 298 -10.33 13.75 -6.53
CA ASP A 298 -10.50 14.79 -5.50
C ASP A 298 -11.75 14.60 -4.64
N GLN A 299 -12.43 13.46 -4.75
CA GLN A 299 -13.57 13.12 -3.89
C GLN A 299 -13.18 12.94 -2.41
N ILE A 300 -14.18 13.00 -1.55
CA ILE A 300 -14.03 12.62 -0.14
C ILE A 300 -13.80 11.11 -0.05
N ILE A 301 -12.78 10.71 0.69
CA ILE A 301 -12.49 9.29 0.88
C ILE A 301 -13.63 8.64 1.67
N ILE A 302 -14.03 7.46 1.22
CA ILE A 302 -14.93 6.58 1.97
C ILE A 302 -14.04 5.56 2.67
N ASN A 303 -14.10 5.55 4.00
CA ASN A 303 -13.28 4.64 4.80
C ASN A 303 -13.73 3.17 4.62
N GLY A 304 -12.94 2.22 5.13
CA GLY A 304 -13.28 0.80 5.00
C GLY A 304 -13.06 0.26 3.59
N ARG A 305 -13.99 -0.58 3.13
CA ARG A 305 -13.94 -1.31 1.85
C ARG A 305 -13.67 -0.39 0.65
N ARG A 306 -14.39 0.72 0.55
CA ARG A 306 -14.32 1.61 -0.63
C ARG A 306 -12.95 2.27 -0.80
N PHE A 307 -12.17 2.46 0.27
CA PHE A 307 -10.80 2.92 0.15
C PHE A 307 -9.89 1.89 -0.54
N PHE A 308 -10.03 0.60 -0.20
CA PHE A 308 -9.25 -0.46 -0.84
C PHE A 308 -9.66 -0.61 -2.31
N GLU A 309 -10.95 -0.56 -2.61
CA GLU A 309 -11.46 -0.56 -4.00
C GLU A 309 -10.98 0.66 -4.80
N MET A 310 -10.95 1.85 -4.19
CA MET A 310 -10.38 3.06 -4.80
C MET A 310 -8.90 2.88 -5.13
N THR A 311 -8.15 2.28 -4.20
CA THR A 311 -6.72 2.05 -4.40
C THR A 311 -6.47 1.06 -5.53
N ASP A 312 -7.23 -0.05 -5.57
CA ASP A 312 -7.18 -1.03 -6.66
C ASP A 312 -7.54 -0.39 -8.01
N HIS A 313 -8.59 0.42 -8.03
CA HIS A 313 -8.99 1.18 -9.21
C HIS A 313 -7.83 2.05 -9.73
N TYR A 314 -7.23 2.89 -8.88
CA TYR A 314 -6.16 3.79 -9.32
C TYR A 314 -4.81 3.11 -9.52
N LEU A 315 -4.52 1.96 -8.91
CA LEU A 315 -3.39 1.12 -9.31
C LEU A 315 -3.52 0.72 -10.79
N GLY A 316 -4.72 0.30 -11.19
CA GLY A 316 -5.04 0.01 -12.58
C GLY A 316 -4.93 1.24 -13.48
N GLU A 317 -5.61 2.34 -13.12
CA GLU A 317 -5.69 3.55 -13.95
C GLU A 317 -4.34 4.24 -14.15
N VAL A 318 -3.57 4.42 -13.07
CA VAL A 318 -2.23 5.02 -13.16
C VAL A 318 -1.30 4.11 -13.97
N GLY A 319 -1.37 2.79 -13.78
CA GLY A 319 -0.48 1.85 -14.45
C GLY A 319 -0.47 1.99 -15.97
N TRP A 320 -1.64 2.18 -16.59
CA TRP A 320 -1.71 2.38 -18.04
C TRP A 320 -1.60 3.84 -18.47
N ALA A 321 -1.95 4.81 -17.62
CA ALA A 321 -1.92 6.22 -17.99
C ALA A 321 -0.50 6.80 -18.08
N VAL A 322 0.45 6.25 -17.33
CA VAL A 322 1.86 6.70 -17.34
C VAL A 322 2.68 6.01 -18.43
N ASP A 323 2.23 4.83 -18.88
CA ASP A 323 2.82 4.16 -20.03
C ASP A 323 2.28 4.75 -21.33
N THR A 324 3.15 5.45 -22.05
CA THR A 324 2.74 6.27 -23.20
C THR A 324 2.21 5.42 -24.36
N ASP A 325 2.72 4.20 -24.54
CA ASP A 325 2.25 3.28 -25.59
C ASP A 325 0.88 2.70 -25.24
N THR A 326 0.66 2.30 -23.99
CA THR A 326 -0.62 1.77 -23.52
C THR A 326 -1.70 2.85 -23.51
N LEU A 327 -1.37 4.07 -23.08
CA LEU A 327 -2.26 5.22 -23.16
C LEU A 327 -2.70 5.50 -24.60
N GLN A 328 -1.76 5.54 -25.55
CA GLN A 328 -2.09 5.74 -26.96
C GLN A 328 -3.01 4.65 -27.52
N LYS A 329 -2.78 3.38 -27.14
CA LYS A 329 -3.65 2.26 -27.52
C LYS A 329 -5.06 2.42 -26.96
N ARG A 330 -5.21 2.89 -25.71
CA ARG A 330 -6.52 3.11 -25.06
C ARG A 330 -7.28 4.29 -25.64
N ILE A 331 -6.58 5.39 -25.96
CA ILE A 331 -7.19 6.53 -26.68
C ILE A 331 -7.66 6.08 -28.08
N GLY A 332 -6.94 5.14 -28.69
CA GLY A 332 -7.13 4.68 -30.06
C GLY A 332 -6.47 5.66 -31.01
N GLY A 333 -5.37 5.27 -31.67
CA GLY A 333 -4.48 6.17 -32.42
C GLY A 333 -5.17 7.08 -33.46
N ALA A 334 -6.34 6.69 -34.00
CA ALA A 334 -7.14 7.53 -34.89
C ALA A 334 -7.78 8.76 -34.20
N ASN A 335 -7.83 8.79 -32.87
CA ASN A 335 -8.39 9.88 -32.07
C ASN A 335 -7.34 10.92 -31.65
N LEU A 336 -6.04 10.61 -31.82
CA LEU A 336 -4.97 11.58 -31.60
C LEU A 336 -4.79 12.44 -32.86
N ASN A 337 -4.75 13.75 -32.66
CA ASN A 337 -4.56 14.73 -33.73
C ASN A 337 -3.71 15.90 -33.23
N GLY A 338 -3.44 16.87 -34.11
CA GLY A 338 -2.60 18.01 -33.77
C GLY A 338 -1.18 17.59 -33.43
N PHE A 339 -0.66 18.09 -32.31
CA PHE A 339 0.68 17.82 -31.82
C PHE A 339 0.74 16.68 -30.80
N ALA A 340 -0.40 16.14 -30.35
CA ALA A 340 -0.45 15.17 -29.26
C ALA A 340 0.42 13.92 -29.51
N GLN A 341 0.40 13.37 -30.74
CA GLN A 341 1.25 12.23 -31.08
C GLN A 341 2.74 12.59 -31.05
N ARG A 342 3.12 13.72 -31.66
CA ARG A 342 4.51 14.21 -31.66
C ARG A 342 5.01 14.50 -30.24
N ILE A 343 4.13 14.97 -29.36
CA ILE A 343 4.43 15.19 -27.94
C ILE A 343 4.77 13.85 -27.28
N PHE A 344 3.95 12.82 -27.45
CA PHE A 344 4.20 11.50 -26.87
C PHE A 344 5.53 10.90 -27.36
N GLU A 345 5.82 11.01 -28.65
CA GLU A 345 7.11 10.59 -29.21
C GLU A 345 8.28 11.39 -28.60
N ALA A 346 8.13 12.71 -28.45
CA ALA A 346 9.19 13.55 -27.91
C ALA A 346 9.48 13.27 -26.43
N ILE A 347 8.45 13.20 -25.58
CA ILE A 347 8.62 13.02 -24.12
C ILE A 347 9.15 11.63 -23.73
N THR A 348 9.20 10.69 -24.67
CA THR A 348 9.72 9.33 -24.49
C THR A 348 11.06 9.08 -25.17
N SER A 349 11.62 10.05 -25.90
CA SER A 349 12.84 9.83 -26.71
C SER A 349 13.90 10.94 -26.65
N TYR A 350 13.60 12.12 -26.07
CA TYR A 350 14.59 13.20 -26.03
C TYR A 350 15.77 12.91 -25.08
N GLU A 351 16.95 13.44 -25.42
CA GLU A 351 18.22 13.09 -24.77
C GLU A 351 18.22 13.28 -23.24
N GLY A 352 17.56 14.33 -22.75
CA GLY A 352 17.50 14.68 -21.33
C GLY A 352 16.51 13.88 -20.46
N MET A 353 15.66 13.02 -21.05
CA MET A 353 14.44 12.49 -20.41
C MET A 353 14.66 11.75 -19.08
N ASN A 354 15.80 11.08 -18.93
CA ASN A 354 16.09 10.24 -17.75
C ASN A 354 16.74 11.00 -16.59
N ARG A 355 17.06 12.29 -16.77
CA ARG A 355 17.64 13.12 -15.70
C ARG A 355 16.60 13.37 -14.60
N THR A 356 17.06 13.56 -13.37
CA THR A 356 16.17 13.74 -12.20
C THR A 356 15.17 14.88 -12.38
N GLY A 357 15.62 16.04 -12.88
CA GLY A 357 14.75 17.19 -13.12
C GLY A 357 13.66 16.92 -14.18
N ASP A 358 14.04 16.23 -15.25
CA ASP A 358 13.17 15.83 -16.35
C ASP A 358 12.14 14.80 -15.91
N ARG A 359 12.52 13.88 -15.00
CA ARG A 359 11.57 12.95 -14.35
C ARG A 359 10.54 13.67 -13.50
N TYR A 360 10.89 14.75 -12.80
CA TYR A 360 9.92 15.57 -12.07
C TYR A 360 8.91 16.25 -13.02
N VAL A 361 9.40 16.77 -14.15
CA VAL A 361 8.53 17.35 -15.19
C VAL A 361 7.61 16.31 -15.80
N ARG A 362 8.10 15.08 -16.01
CA ARG A 362 7.29 13.96 -16.46
C ARG A 362 6.19 13.63 -15.45
N VAL A 363 6.52 13.56 -14.16
CA VAL A 363 5.53 13.27 -13.09
C VAL A 363 4.42 14.32 -13.02
N ILE A 364 4.74 15.61 -13.10
CA ILE A 364 3.70 16.66 -13.04
C ILE A 364 2.81 16.65 -14.30
N PHE A 365 3.38 16.34 -15.49
CA PHE A 365 2.62 16.10 -16.71
C PHE A 365 1.66 14.91 -16.54
N ASP A 366 2.16 13.77 -16.07
CA ASP A 366 1.37 12.55 -15.88
C ASP A 366 0.28 12.77 -14.83
N CYS A 367 0.57 13.44 -13.71
CA CYS A 367 -0.41 13.74 -12.67
C CYS A 367 -1.59 14.56 -13.20
N LEU A 368 -1.32 15.61 -13.98
CA LEU A 368 -2.38 16.47 -14.51
C LEU A 368 -3.17 15.78 -15.62
N LEU A 369 -2.51 14.94 -16.43
CA LEU A 369 -3.16 14.14 -17.48
C LEU A 369 -4.06 13.06 -16.89
N ILE A 370 -3.58 12.34 -15.86
CA ILE A 370 -4.38 11.38 -15.09
C ILE A 370 -5.60 12.07 -14.51
N TYR A 371 -5.44 13.25 -13.89
CA TYR A 371 -6.58 13.98 -13.32
C TYR A 371 -7.57 14.46 -14.38
N TYR A 372 -7.10 14.86 -15.56
CA TYR A 372 -7.97 15.22 -16.67
C TYR A 372 -8.78 14.03 -17.17
N ILE A 373 -8.14 12.87 -17.34
CA ILE A 373 -8.79 11.64 -17.80
C ILE A 373 -9.80 11.14 -16.77
N ASP A 374 -9.45 11.15 -15.48
CA ASP A 374 -10.35 10.78 -14.37
C ASP A 374 -11.63 11.63 -14.40
N LYS A 375 -11.50 12.94 -14.67
CA LYS A 375 -12.62 13.87 -14.66
C LYS A 375 -13.46 13.91 -15.95
N PHE A 376 -12.82 13.88 -17.11
CA PHE A 376 -13.46 14.11 -18.41
C PHE A 376 -13.35 12.94 -19.40
N GLY A 377 -12.71 11.84 -19.00
CA GLY A 377 -12.35 10.75 -19.90
C GLY A 377 -11.45 11.24 -21.04
N PHE A 378 -11.69 10.72 -22.25
CA PHE A 378 -10.93 11.11 -23.44
C PHE A 378 -11.53 12.30 -24.22
N ALA A 379 -12.45 13.05 -23.61
CA ALA A 379 -13.04 14.22 -24.25
C ALA A 379 -11.95 15.26 -24.56
N GLU A 380 -11.81 15.64 -25.84
CA GLU A 380 -10.79 16.59 -26.32
C GLU A 380 -9.35 16.27 -25.90
N ILE A 381 -9.02 14.98 -25.73
CA ILE A 381 -7.76 14.53 -25.11
C ILE A 381 -6.50 15.08 -25.81
N SER A 382 -6.50 15.18 -27.14
CA SER A 382 -5.35 15.74 -27.88
C SER A 382 -5.02 17.17 -27.44
N ARG A 383 -6.06 18.02 -27.31
CA ARG A 383 -5.90 19.42 -26.85
C ARG A 383 -5.48 19.49 -25.38
N ALA A 384 -5.96 18.56 -24.56
CA ALA A 384 -5.55 18.45 -23.17
C ALA A 384 -4.06 18.08 -23.06
N ILE A 385 -3.60 17.07 -23.82
CA ILE A 385 -2.19 16.66 -23.90
C ILE A 385 -1.32 17.84 -24.30
N GLU A 386 -1.68 18.55 -25.37
CA GLU A 386 -0.96 19.73 -25.85
C GLU A 386 -0.83 20.81 -24.76
N LYS A 387 -1.94 21.11 -24.09
CA LYS A 387 -1.95 22.14 -23.04
C LYS A 387 -1.13 21.74 -21.81
N ILE A 388 -1.32 20.51 -21.34
CA ILE A 388 -0.61 19.97 -20.18
C ILE A 388 0.89 19.88 -20.48
N PHE A 389 1.25 19.52 -21.71
CA PHE A 389 2.64 19.52 -22.18
C PHE A 389 3.26 20.91 -22.12
N ILE A 390 2.62 21.92 -22.72
CA ILE A 390 3.13 23.30 -22.68
C ILE A 390 3.31 23.77 -21.25
N TRP A 391 2.32 23.53 -20.39
CA TRP A 391 2.41 23.91 -18.99
C TRP A 391 3.53 23.17 -18.25
N ALA A 392 3.60 21.84 -18.31
CA ALA A 392 4.60 21.08 -17.57
C ALA A 392 6.03 21.34 -18.07
N TYR A 393 6.24 21.34 -19.38
CA TYR A 393 7.57 21.46 -19.97
C TYR A 393 8.08 22.91 -20.06
N SER A 394 7.22 23.92 -19.88
CA SER A 394 7.67 25.31 -19.66
C SER A 394 8.62 25.39 -18.47
N LEU A 395 8.29 24.71 -17.37
CA LEU A 395 9.16 24.61 -16.19
C LEU A 395 10.52 24.02 -16.56
N ARG A 396 10.55 22.98 -17.41
CA ARG A 396 11.82 22.37 -17.83
C ARG A 396 12.70 23.36 -18.58
N LEU A 397 12.14 24.03 -19.60
CA LEU A 397 12.89 24.95 -20.46
C LEU A 397 13.42 26.16 -19.67
N GLN A 398 12.70 26.61 -18.65
CA GLN A 398 13.08 27.80 -17.88
C GLN A 398 14.13 27.56 -16.78
N MET A 399 14.57 26.30 -16.56
CA MET A 399 15.49 25.97 -15.47
C MET A 399 16.74 25.21 -15.94
N GLN A 400 17.92 25.65 -15.49
CA GLN A 400 19.16 24.89 -15.70
C GLN A 400 19.20 23.64 -14.80
N VAL A 401 18.83 23.81 -13.53
CA VAL A 401 18.73 22.74 -12.53
C VAL A 401 17.32 22.77 -11.95
N LEU A 402 16.62 21.63 -12.02
CA LEU A 402 15.26 21.49 -11.52
C LEU A 402 15.26 20.49 -10.36
N GLN A 403 14.81 20.94 -9.20
CA GLN A 403 14.69 20.14 -7.99
C GLN A 403 13.22 19.90 -7.65
N LEU A 404 12.96 18.96 -6.74
CA LEU A 404 11.60 18.65 -6.26
C LEU A 404 10.84 19.89 -5.78
N ALA A 405 11.50 20.78 -5.04
CA ALA A 405 10.91 22.03 -4.57
C ALA A 405 10.55 22.98 -5.72
N SER A 406 11.31 22.96 -6.82
CA SER A 406 11.02 23.76 -8.01
C SER A 406 9.73 23.30 -8.69
N MET A 407 9.56 21.98 -8.85
CA MET A 407 8.33 21.38 -9.39
C MET A 407 7.11 21.72 -8.53
N ASP A 408 7.23 21.54 -7.20
CA ASP A 408 6.13 21.79 -6.28
C ASP A 408 5.71 23.26 -6.25
N ASN A 409 6.68 24.19 -6.16
CA ASN A 409 6.38 25.63 -6.22
C ASN A 409 5.72 26.01 -7.55
N TYR A 410 6.21 25.47 -8.67
CA TYR A 410 5.62 25.71 -9.98
C TYR A 410 4.16 25.26 -10.06
N ALA A 411 3.86 24.06 -9.54
CA ALA A 411 2.50 23.54 -9.46
C ALA A 411 1.57 24.42 -8.63
N LEU A 412 2.08 25.06 -7.57
CA LEU A 412 1.32 25.95 -6.70
C LEU A 412 1.12 27.34 -7.29
N GLU A 413 2.16 27.92 -7.88
CA GLU A 413 2.13 29.27 -8.46
C GLU A 413 1.31 29.32 -9.76
N ASN A 414 1.37 28.25 -10.58
CA ASN A 414 0.69 28.15 -11.87
C ASN A 414 -0.32 27.00 -11.86
N ASN A 415 -1.21 26.97 -10.85
CA ASN A 415 -1.97 25.78 -10.47
C ASN A 415 -3.11 25.39 -11.42
N LEU A 416 -2.77 24.66 -12.47
CA LEU A 416 -3.74 24.06 -13.38
C LEU A 416 -4.56 22.92 -12.74
N PHE A 417 -4.11 22.31 -11.64
CA PHE A 417 -4.91 21.31 -10.91
C PHE A 417 -6.15 21.95 -10.29
N LYS A 418 -6.00 23.13 -9.68
CA LYS A 418 -7.12 23.89 -9.12
C LYS A 418 -8.07 24.38 -10.22
N LEU A 419 -7.54 24.87 -11.34
CA LEU A 419 -8.35 25.22 -12.50
C LEU A 419 -9.16 24.01 -12.99
N LEU A 420 -8.52 22.84 -13.12
CA LEU A 420 -9.17 21.63 -13.58
C LEU A 420 -10.22 21.13 -12.58
N LYS A 421 -9.98 21.29 -11.27
CA LYS A 421 -10.96 21.00 -10.22
C LYS A 421 -12.23 21.84 -10.34
N ASP A 422 -12.09 23.13 -10.63
CA ASP A 422 -13.23 24.05 -10.75
C ASP A 422 -13.92 23.95 -12.13
N ALA A 423 -13.26 23.37 -13.14
CA ALA A 423 -13.81 23.17 -14.48
C ALA A 423 -15.02 22.22 -14.47
N THR A 424 -16.08 22.60 -15.18
CA THR A 424 -17.28 21.75 -15.38
C THR A 424 -17.31 21.11 -16.76
N ARG A 425 -16.56 21.67 -17.71
CA ARG A 425 -16.42 21.21 -19.10
C ARG A 425 -14.96 21.25 -19.52
N PRO A 426 -14.54 20.42 -20.50
CA PRO A 426 -13.21 20.50 -21.10
C PRO A 426 -12.82 21.92 -21.54
N SER A 427 -13.76 22.69 -22.10
CA SER A 427 -13.54 24.06 -22.55
C SER A 427 -13.06 25.02 -21.46
N ASP A 428 -13.49 24.83 -20.21
CA ASP A 428 -13.13 25.71 -19.08
C ASP A 428 -11.63 25.58 -18.77
N PHE A 429 -11.13 24.34 -18.82
CA PHE A 429 -9.70 24.06 -18.68
C PHE A 429 -8.93 24.47 -19.94
N LEU A 430 -9.40 24.08 -21.12
CA LEU A 430 -8.70 24.27 -22.40
C LEU A 430 -8.63 25.74 -22.84
N GLY A 431 -9.56 26.59 -22.40
CA GLY A 431 -9.58 28.02 -22.71
C GLY A 431 -8.57 28.88 -21.94
N TYR A 432 -8.02 28.39 -20.83
CA TYR A 432 -7.07 29.15 -19.99
C TYR A 432 -5.75 29.52 -20.73
N PRO A 433 -5.38 30.79 -20.86
CA PRO A 433 -4.17 31.15 -21.60
C PRO A 433 -2.91 30.72 -20.84
N LEU A 434 -1.90 30.20 -21.56
CA LEU A 434 -0.58 29.91 -21.02
C LEU A 434 0.45 30.92 -21.57
N PRO A 435 1.43 31.35 -20.76
CA PRO A 435 2.47 32.26 -21.22
C PRO A 435 3.40 31.59 -22.24
N VAL A 436 3.99 32.40 -23.11
CA VAL A 436 5.04 31.98 -24.05
C VAL A 436 6.38 31.91 -23.32
N VAL A 437 7.21 30.91 -23.66
CA VAL A 437 8.58 30.78 -23.14
C VAL A 437 9.53 31.65 -23.96
N THR A 438 10.30 32.51 -23.30
CA THR A 438 11.20 33.48 -23.98
C THR A 438 12.66 33.05 -24.05
N GLN A 439 13.03 32.01 -23.30
CA GLN A 439 14.41 31.53 -23.22
C GLN A 439 14.42 30.05 -22.82
N ASN A 440 15.32 29.27 -23.43
CA ASN A 440 15.67 27.94 -22.98
C ASN A 440 16.98 27.96 -22.17
N ARG A 441 16.88 27.65 -20.88
CA ARG A 441 18.01 27.52 -19.93
C ARG A 441 18.41 26.07 -19.68
N SER A 442 17.68 25.11 -20.25
CA SER A 442 17.94 23.68 -20.13
C SER A 442 18.78 23.18 -21.30
N SER A 443 19.77 22.34 -21.00
CA SER A 443 20.49 21.55 -22.02
C SER A 443 19.77 20.25 -22.34
N LYS A 444 20.02 19.68 -23.52
CA LYS A 444 19.52 18.36 -23.96
C LYS A 444 17.99 18.33 -24.07
N THR A 445 17.40 19.44 -24.48
CA THR A 445 15.94 19.67 -24.58
C THR A 445 15.55 20.28 -25.92
N GLU A 446 16.40 20.14 -26.94
CA GLU A 446 16.26 20.75 -28.26
C GLU A 446 14.99 20.25 -28.96
N VAL A 447 14.65 18.96 -28.79
CA VAL A 447 13.40 18.36 -29.30
C VAL A 447 12.16 19.01 -28.67
N ILE A 448 12.23 19.32 -27.38
CA ILE A 448 11.13 19.97 -26.64
C ILE A 448 10.99 21.42 -27.08
N GLU A 449 12.10 22.16 -27.20
CA GLU A 449 12.11 23.55 -27.69
C GLU A 449 11.57 23.66 -29.13
N ALA A 450 11.93 22.73 -30.00
CA ALA A 450 11.40 22.65 -31.36
C ALA A 450 9.87 22.48 -31.37
N LEU A 451 9.33 21.61 -30.52
CA LEU A 451 7.88 21.46 -30.38
C LEU A 451 7.20 22.73 -29.86
N PHE A 452 7.79 23.39 -28.85
CA PHE A 452 7.25 24.66 -28.35
C PHE A 452 7.24 25.74 -29.45
N THR A 453 8.27 25.77 -30.30
CA THR A 453 8.36 26.68 -31.44
C THR A 453 7.28 26.41 -32.50
N ASP A 454 7.06 25.14 -32.85
CA ASP A 454 6.03 24.73 -33.79
C ASP A 454 4.62 25.05 -33.28
N MET A 455 4.40 24.86 -31.97
CA MET A 455 3.15 25.15 -31.28
C MET A 455 2.95 26.64 -30.94
N ARG A 456 3.91 27.51 -31.29
CA ARG A 456 3.90 28.97 -31.04
C ARG A 456 3.91 29.37 -29.56
N TYR A 457 4.58 28.56 -28.73
CA TYR A 457 4.84 28.81 -27.31
C TYR A 457 6.31 29.09 -26.99
N TYR A 458 7.14 29.34 -28.01
CA TYR A 458 8.51 29.83 -27.85
C TYR A 458 8.74 31.10 -28.66
N GLU A 459 9.27 32.14 -28.01
CA GLU A 459 9.63 33.39 -28.67
C GLU A 459 10.99 33.20 -29.38
N GLN A 460 10.99 33.25 -30.70
CA GLN A 460 12.24 33.22 -31.47
C GLN A 460 12.93 34.57 -31.32
N SER A 461 14.16 34.59 -30.77
CA SER A 461 15.00 35.79 -30.79
C SER A 461 15.25 36.19 -32.24
N HIS A 462 14.73 37.35 -32.66
CA HIS A 462 14.98 37.93 -33.98
C HIS A 462 16.41 38.44 -34.15
#